data_AF-A0A317NXI4-F1
#
_entry.id   AF-A0A317NXI4-F1
#
_cell.length_a   1.000
_cell.length_b   1.000
_cell.length_c   1.000
_cell.angle_alpha   90.00
_cell.angle_beta   90.00
_cell.angle_gamma   90.00
#
_symmetry.space_group_name_H-M   'P 1'
#
loop_
_entity.id
_entity.type
_entity.pdbx_description
1 polymer ?
#
loop_
_entity_poly.entity_id
_entity_poly.type
_entity_poly.pdbx_seq_one_letter_code
_entity_poly.pdbx_strand_id
1 'polypeptide(L)'
;MTDPAIPTTAALDAIYVIANAVTGGQFIIYGPGPHDERGMFTVAHVTGGYAAPRIHLVHPDDIAAYAAGAADKLRKGSHGHAATVWLDHTTGTLHERLSR
;
A
#
# COMPACT_ATOMS: atom_id res chain seq x y z
N MET A 1 -0.56 -9.11 38.21
CA MET A 1 -0.38 -7.92 37.39
C MET A 1 -0.51 -8.39 35.95
N THR A 2 -1.72 -8.34 35.42
CA THR A 2 -2.05 -8.85 34.08
C THR A 2 -1.72 -7.74 33.09
N ASP A 3 -0.72 -7.97 32.24
CA ASP A 3 -0.43 -7.10 31.09
C ASP A 3 -1.72 -7.01 30.24
N PRO A 4 -2.31 -5.82 30.05
CA PRO A 4 -3.51 -5.72 29.22
C PRO A 4 -3.13 -6.17 27.81
N ALA A 5 -3.78 -7.24 27.33
CA ALA A 5 -3.62 -7.72 25.98
C ALA A 5 -3.87 -6.56 25.00
N ILE A 6 -2.79 -6.01 24.45
CA ILE A 6 -2.87 -5.01 23.40
C ILE A 6 -3.67 -5.67 22.28
N PRO A 7 -4.79 -5.07 21.81
CA PRO A 7 -5.56 -5.63 20.72
C PRO A 7 -4.61 -5.88 19.55
N THR A 8 -4.29 -7.14 19.30
CA THR A 8 -3.51 -7.53 18.14
C THR A 8 -4.49 -7.50 16.97
N THR A 9 -4.92 -6.31 16.57
CA THR A 9 -5.61 -6.15 15.30
C THR A 9 -4.56 -6.52 14.24
N ALA A 10 -4.63 -7.77 13.78
CA ALA A 10 -3.62 -8.41 12.94
C ALA A 10 -3.51 -7.80 11.54
N ALA A 11 -4.35 -6.81 11.21
CA ALA A 11 -4.35 -6.12 9.94
C ALA A 11 -3.84 -4.70 10.15
N LEU A 12 -2.74 -4.36 9.47
CA LEU A 12 -2.32 -2.98 9.32
C LEU A 12 -3.38 -2.22 8.51
N ASP A 13 -3.60 -0.94 8.83
CA ASP A 13 -4.53 -0.10 8.08
C ASP A 13 -4.02 0.15 6.67
N ALA A 14 -4.81 -0.18 5.65
CA ALA A 14 -4.45 0.14 4.28
C ALA A 14 -4.65 1.63 4.03
N ILE A 15 -3.56 2.38 3.81
CA ILE A 15 -3.63 3.82 3.62
C ILE A 15 -3.72 4.21 2.14
N TYR A 16 -3.12 3.41 1.26
CA TYR A 16 -3.18 3.58 -0.19
C TYR A 16 -3.45 2.25 -0.84
N VAL A 17 -4.38 2.22 -1.79
CA VAL A 17 -4.64 1.06 -2.61
C VAL A 17 -4.74 1.49 -4.06
N ILE A 18 -4.10 0.76 -4.95
CA ILE A 18 -4.42 0.79 -6.37
C ILE A 18 -4.67 -0.64 -6.84
N ALA A 19 -5.78 -0.86 -7.52
CA ALA A 19 -6.12 -2.17 -8.08
C ALA A 19 -6.53 -2.04 -9.54
N ASN A 20 -6.14 -3.02 -10.34
CA ASN A 20 -6.64 -3.20 -11.69
C ASN A 20 -7.54 -4.45 -11.73
N ALA A 21 -8.84 -4.23 -11.86
CA ALA A 21 -9.83 -5.30 -11.84
C ALA A 21 -9.72 -6.26 -13.04
N VAL A 22 -9.16 -5.80 -14.17
CA VAL A 22 -9.01 -6.61 -15.39
C VAL A 22 -7.82 -7.56 -15.26
N THR A 23 -6.69 -7.07 -14.74
CA THR A 23 -5.49 -7.91 -14.59
C THR A 23 -5.46 -8.67 -13.27
N GLY A 24 -6.27 -8.27 -12.28
CA GLY A 24 -6.18 -8.75 -10.90
C GLY A 24 -4.94 -8.23 -10.16
N GLY A 25 -4.22 -7.26 -10.73
CA GLY A 25 -3.07 -6.64 -10.09
C GLY A 25 -3.49 -5.67 -9.00
N GLN A 26 -2.76 -5.67 -7.88
CA GLN A 26 -3.01 -4.78 -6.75
C GLN A 26 -1.71 -4.29 -6.14
N PHE A 27 -1.70 -3.07 -5.64
CA PHE A 27 -0.64 -2.52 -4.82
C PHE A 27 -1.25 -1.78 -3.64
N ILE A 28 -0.77 -2.09 -2.44
CA ILE A 28 -1.28 -1.59 -1.17
C ILE A 28 -0.12 -1.05 -0.35
N ILE A 29 -0.28 0.14 0.21
CA ILE A 29 0.56 0.69 1.27
C ILE A 29 -0.25 0.61 2.55
N TYR A 30 0.35 0.01 3.57
CA TYR A 30 -0.20 -0.02 4.90
C TYR A 30 0.45 1.05 5.78
N GLY A 31 -0.32 1.61 6.71
CA GLY A 31 0.16 2.49 7.75
C GLY A 31 1.22 1.79 8.62
N PRO A 32 2.09 2.58 9.29
CA PRO A 32 3.08 2.05 10.20
C PRO A 32 2.40 1.26 11.33
N GLY A 33 2.96 0.10 11.65
CA GLY A 33 2.46 -0.71 12.75
C GLY A 33 2.70 -0.04 14.11
N PRO A 34 1.95 -0.41 15.16
CA PRO A 34 2.10 0.16 16.51
C PRO A 34 3.49 -0.06 17.15
N HIS A 35 4.33 -0.92 16.56
CA HIS A 35 5.69 -1.23 17.00
C HIS A 35 6.77 -0.84 15.98
N ASP A 36 6.40 -0.11 14.92
CA ASP A 36 7.38 0.31 13.91
C ASP A 36 8.06 1.62 14.30
N GLU A 37 9.16 1.50 15.03
CA GLU A 37 9.97 2.62 15.50
C GLU A 37 10.74 3.33 14.36
N ARG A 38 10.87 2.69 13.19
CA ARG A 38 11.61 3.23 12.03
C ARG A 38 10.71 3.96 11.05
N GLY A 39 9.39 3.88 11.23
CA GLY A 39 8.40 4.52 10.36
C GLY A 39 8.39 3.96 8.93
N MET A 40 8.81 2.71 8.73
CA MET A 40 8.81 2.06 7.43
C MET A 40 7.39 1.68 7.00
N PHE A 41 7.06 1.95 5.75
CA PHE A 41 5.77 1.51 5.22
C PHE A 41 5.85 0.04 4.84
N THR A 42 4.90 -0.76 5.34
CA THR A 42 4.67 -2.11 4.80
C THR A 42 3.89 -1.95 3.51
N VAL A 43 4.36 -2.58 2.43
CA VAL A 43 3.65 -2.59 1.16
C VAL A 43 3.43 -4.00 0.67
N ALA A 44 2.30 -4.23 0.01
CA ALA A 44 2.00 -5.47 -0.68
C ALA A 44 1.79 -5.21 -2.17
N HIS A 45 2.40 -6.03 -3.01
CA HIS A 45 2.27 -5.97 -4.47
C HIS A 45 1.85 -7.34 -5.02
N VAL A 46 0.66 -7.38 -5.61
CA VAL A 46 0.11 -8.54 -6.32
C VAL A 46 0.17 -8.26 -7.81
N THR A 47 0.91 -9.09 -8.55
CA THR A 47 0.97 -9.03 -10.01
C THR A 47 0.09 -10.12 -10.61
N GLY A 48 -1.21 -9.85 -10.68
CA GLY A 48 -2.21 -10.71 -11.31
C GLY A 48 -2.91 -11.69 -10.37
N GLY A 49 -4.10 -12.15 -10.78
CA GLY A 49 -5.10 -12.80 -9.92
C GLY A 49 -4.71 -14.12 -9.23
N TYR A 50 -3.51 -14.65 -9.42
CA TYR A 50 -3.03 -15.89 -8.82
C TYR A 50 -1.59 -15.83 -8.28
N ALA A 51 -0.95 -14.65 -8.30
CA ALA A 51 0.40 -14.50 -7.77
C ALA A 51 0.35 -14.29 -6.25
N ALA A 52 1.28 -14.92 -5.52
CA ALA A 52 1.48 -14.60 -4.12
C ALA A 52 1.84 -13.11 -3.96
N PRO A 53 1.25 -12.39 -2.99
CA PRO A 53 1.61 -11.01 -2.72
C PRO A 53 3.08 -10.92 -2.33
N ARG A 54 3.81 -9.99 -2.96
CA ARG A 54 5.16 -9.63 -2.54
C ARG A 54 5.05 -8.55 -1.47
N ILE A 55 5.44 -8.89 -0.25
CA ILE A 55 5.40 -7.98 0.90
C ILE A 55 6.82 -7.52 1.22
N HIS A 56 7.01 -6.21 1.40
CA HIS A 56 8.30 -5.64 1.79
C HIS A 56 8.12 -4.32 2.55
N LEU A 57 9.18 -3.88 3.21
CA LEU A 57 9.26 -2.60 3.90
C LEU A 57 9.90 -1.55 2.98
N VAL A 58 9.33 -0.36 2.94
CA VAL A 58 9.80 0.76 2.11
C VAL A 58 10.03 1.99 2.97
N HIS A 59 11.13 2.68 2.72
CA HIS A 59 11.47 3.90 3.46
C HIS A 59 10.49 5.03 3.11
N PRO A 60 10.10 5.89 4.06
CA PRO A 60 9.21 7.04 3.81
C PRO A 60 9.64 7.98 2.68
N ASP A 61 10.93 8.07 2.43
CA ASP A 61 11.46 8.91 1.34
C ASP A 61 11.26 8.27 -0.04
N ASP A 62 11.22 6.94 -0.10
CA ASP A 62 11.09 6.19 -1.36
C ASP A 62 9.65 5.81 -1.69
N ILE A 63 8.74 5.87 -0.70
CA ILE A 63 7.37 5.33 -0.82
C ILE A 63 6.58 5.96 -1.96
N ALA A 64 6.75 7.27 -2.21
CA ALA A 64 6.04 7.97 -3.26
C ALA A 64 6.53 7.53 -4.66
N ALA A 65 7.84 7.43 -4.85
CA ALA A 65 8.43 6.93 -6.10
C ALA A 65 8.04 5.46 -6.33
N TYR A 66 8.02 4.66 -5.26
CA TYR A 66 7.59 3.27 -5.32
C TYR A 66 6.12 3.14 -5.73
N ALA A 67 5.23 3.92 -5.12
CA ALA A 67 3.80 3.96 -5.44
C ALA A 67 3.55 4.39 -6.89
N ALA A 68 4.25 5.43 -7.37
CA ALA A 68 4.16 5.88 -8.75
C ALA A 68 4.58 4.77 -9.74
N GLY A 69 5.70 4.09 -9.48
CA GLY A 69 6.16 2.98 -10.30
C GLY A 69 5.21 1.78 -10.31
N ALA A 70 4.56 1.49 -9.17
CA ALA A 70 3.53 0.45 -9.08
C ALA A 70 2.27 0.85 -9.86
N ALA A 71 1.84 2.11 -9.74
CA ALA A 71 0.68 2.63 -10.45
C ALA A 71 0.87 2.60 -11.98
N ASP A 72 2.04 2.98 -12.47
CA ASP A 72 2.39 2.91 -13.88
C ASP A 72 2.33 1.47 -14.42
N LYS A 73 2.82 0.50 -13.67
CA LYS A 73 2.74 -0.92 -14.05
C LYS A 73 1.29 -1.40 -14.11
N LEU A 74 0.47 -1.04 -13.13
CA LEU A 74 -0.93 -1.46 -13.06
C LEU A 74 -1.80 -0.80 -14.15
N ARG A 75 -1.50 0.43 -14.55
CA ARG A 75 -2.19 1.13 -15.64
C ARG A 75 -1.82 0.59 -17.02
N LYS A 76 -0.56 0.18 -17.23
CA LYS A 76 -0.10 -0.35 -18.53
C LYS A 76 -0.82 -1.63 -18.97
N GLY A 77 -1.26 -2.47 -18.03
CA GLY A 77 -1.88 -3.77 -18.34
C GLY A 77 -3.25 -3.71 -19.03
N SER A 78 -3.91 -2.54 -19.09
CA SER A 78 -5.27 -2.42 -19.63
C SER A 78 -5.59 -1.03 -20.21
N HIS A 79 -4.60 -0.33 -20.80
CA HIS A 79 -4.74 1.06 -21.27
C HIS A 79 -5.26 2.04 -20.20
N GLY A 80 -4.95 1.81 -18.93
CA GLY A 80 -5.25 2.72 -17.82
C GLY A 80 -6.68 2.70 -17.28
N HIS A 81 -7.68 2.30 -18.07
CA HIS A 81 -9.10 2.48 -17.72
C HIS A 81 -9.64 1.61 -16.57
N ALA A 82 -8.94 0.53 -16.21
CA ALA A 82 -9.39 -0.41 -15.17
C ALA A 82 -8.66 -0.24 -13.83
N ALA A 83 -7.73 0.71 -13.72
CA ALA A 83 -6.98 0.96 -12.50
C ALA A 83 -7.70 1.99 -11.62
N THR A 84 -8.12 1.58 -10.43
CA THR A 84 -8.78 2.45 -9.45
C THR A 84 -7.83 2.69 -8.29
N VAL A 85 -7.74 3.95 -7.84
CA VAL A 85 -6.92 4.38 -6.71
C VAL A 85 -7.84 4.77 -5.55
N TRP A 86 -7.50 4.32 -4.36
CA TRP A 86 -8.12 4.72 -3.10
C TRP A 86 -7.05 5.24 -2.14
N LEU A 87 -7.35 6.38 -1.52
CA LEU A 87 -6.56 7.01 -0.47
C LEU A 87 -7.43 7.00 0.79
N ASP A 88 -7.25 5.99 1.64
CA ASP A 88 -8.01 5.87 2.88
C ASP A 88 -7.11 6.25 4.05
N HIS A 89 -7.55 7.14 4.93
CA HIS A 89 -6.75 7.61 6.08
C HIS A 89 -5.31 8.12 5.76
N THR A 90 -4.92 8.29 4.49
CA THR A 90 -3.65 8.89 4.09
C THR A 90 -3.69 10.39 4.37
N THR A 91 -2.77 10.89 5.19
CA THR A 91 -2.71 12.29 5.63
C THR A 91 -1.33 12.92 5.41
N GLY A 92 -1.26 14.24 5.53
CA GLY A 92 -0.01 15.01 5.52
C GLY A 92 0.78 14.92 4.21
N THR A 93 2.11 14.96 4.32
CA THR A 93 3.03 14.97 3.18
C THR A 93 2.88 13.74 2.27
N LEU A 94 2.47 12.60 2.83
CA LEU A 94 2.22 11.40 2.03
C LEU A 94 0.99 11.56 1.13
N HIS A 95 -0.08 12.18 1.62
CA HIS A 95 -1.27 12.48 0.83
C HIS A 95 -0.93 13.37 -0.37
N GLU A 96 -0.19 14.45 -0.14
CA GLU A 96 0.25 15.38 -1.19
C GLU A 96 1.12 14.69 -2.25
N ARG A 97 1.98 13.75 -1.83
CA ARG A 97 2.85 12.98 -2.74
C ARG A 97 2.08 11.95 -3.56
N LEU A 98 1.01 11.36 -3.01
CA LEU A 98 0.25 10.28 -3.66
C LEU A 98 -0.97 10.77 -4.47
N SER A 99 -1.36 12.04 -4.31
CA SER A 99 -2.48 12.68 -5.03
C SER A 99 -2.08 13.41 -6.31
N ARG A 100 -0.77 13.58 -6.54
CA ARG A 100 -0.21 14.14 -7.78
C ARG A 100 -0.09 13.07 -8.86
#